data_AF-A0ABD2MSU9-F1
#
_entry.id   AF-A0ABD2MSU9-F1
#
_cell.length_a   1.000
_cell.length_b   1.000
_cell.length_c   1.000
_cell.angle_alpha   90.00
_cell.angle_beta   90.00
_cell.angle_gamma   90.00
#
_symmetry.space_group_name_H-M   'P 1'
#
loop_
_entity.id
_entity.type
_entity.pdbx_description
1 polymer ?
#
loop_
_entity_poly.entity_id
_entity_poly.type
_entity_poly.pdbx_seq_one_letter_code
_entity_poly.pdbx_strand_id
1 'polypeptide(L)'
;MDPTWGLSKNVLHNRHKIQRFVKYVTFKLGHQFDPDIITLKMQLYFTLNCEERNEMIKKLRTQVSTKLLPLQKDILRVKTVGALDSKPMRKFYKKLIYYMTLHSGMGNPTHDNVYKEVQTALRSIMTDQEVKDYVSRTGSDKRERLNEYSELVAGIRLFNRFCGKSGEGIDDVPKMLRKALAAMLQELQKLLLNIMQRVNVLTTILDIHYLPKRMKSNTYELYLVNPPAGVTVLDVERIKKLLVMYRQYEIFVRQIMARMTKIEDREEEISEKLKKMYDRINDSVQYKIAVPAYQVFPMFRELAKIWFRMQEEALLLSKYNDMLVSLSIYVKQIVYPEYERQDWVIEQLLGGRQPQTDADRMRESSEVPLVPSEDPEFKLVTTEQLDFIRKVDFEFKCALFCYQVHEQSISTRQCEED
;
A
#
# COMPACT_ATOMS: atom_id res chain seq x y z
N MET A 1 0.23 -13.19 21.76
CA MET A 1 -0.39 -13.57 23.06
C MET A 1 0.67 -13.65 24.13
N ASP A 2 0.36 -13.21 25.35
CA ASP A 2 1.27 -13.21 26.50
C ASP A 2 1.51 -14.65 27.01
N PRO A 3 2.76 -15.17 26.97
CA PRO A 3 3.08 -16.53 27.38
C PRO A 3 2.83 -16.79 28.87
N THR A 4 2.76 -15.75 29.71
CA THR A 4 2.53 -15.86 31.16
C THR A 4 1.15 -16.41 31.50
N TRP A 5 0.22 -16.42 30.54
CA TRP A 5 -1.12 -17.00 30.71
C TRP A 5 -1.12 -18.54 30.63
N GLY A 6 0.01 -19.17 30.31
CA GLY A 6 0.12 -20.62 30.23
C GLY A 6 -0.75 -21.24 29.11
N LEU A 7 -1.01 -20.47 28.06
CA LEU A 7 -1.81 -20.86 26.89
C LEU A 7 -1.01 -21.78 25.97
N SER A 8 -0.84 -23.05 26.38
CA SER A 8 -0.36 -24.12 25.50
C SER A 8 -1.53 -24.75 24.70
N LYS A 9 -1.21 -25.57 23.69
CA LYS A 9 -2.22 -26.35 22.92
C LYS A 9 -3.21 -27.14 23.80
N ASN A 10 -2.86 -27.39 25.07
CA ASN A 10 -3.66 -28.15 26.02
C ASN A 10 -4.66 -27.31 26.85
N VAL A 11 -4.70 -25.97 26.71
CA VAL A 11 -5.62 -25.12 27.51
C VAL A 11 -7.11 -25.39 27.23
N LEU A 12 -7.43 -25.95 26.07
CA LEU A 12 -8.80 -26.32 25.69
C LEU A 12 -9.43 -27.44 26.56
N HIS A 13 -8.67 -28.07 27.45
CA HIS A 13 -9.17 -29.17 28.30
C HIS A 13 -9.56 -28.75 29.73
N ASN A 14 -9.31 -27.50 30.15
CA ASN A 14 -9.62 -27.04 31.50
C ASN A 14 -10.65 -25.90 31.50
N ARG A 15 -11.89 -26.23 31.86
CA ARG A 15 -13.05 -25.32 31.86
C ARG A 15 -12.83 -24.04 32.68
N HIS A 16 -12.12 -24.11 33.81
CA HIS A 16 -11.83 -22.94 34.65
C HIS A 16 -10.80 -22.01 33.99
N LYS A 17 -9.76 -22.56 33.35
CA LYS A 17 -8.78 -21.76 32.59
C LYS A 17 -9.44 -21.06 31.40
N ILE A 18 -10.35 -21.75 30.70
CA ILE A 18 -11.13 -21.17 29.60
C ILE A 18 -12.01 -20.02 30.10
N GLN A 19 -12.76 -20.20 31.19
CA GLN A 19 -13.60 -19.13 31.73
C GLN A 19 -12.80 -17.91 32.18
N ARG A 20 -11.63 -18.12 32.79
CA ARG A 20 -10.73 -17.02 33.18
C ARG A 20 -10.19 -16.28 31.96
N PHE A 21 -9.81 -17.01 30.92
CA PHE A 21 -9.38 -16.43 29.65
C PHE A 21 -10.49 -15.63 28.97
N VAL A 22 -11.71 -16.18 28.87
CA VAL A 22 -12.86 -15.48 28.31
C VAL A 22 -13.15 -14.19 29.08
N LYS A 23 -13.20 -14.24 30.42
CA LYS A 23 -13.38 -13.03 31.24
C LYS A 23 -12.31 -11.98 30.98
N TYR A 24 -11.05 -12.40 30.86
CA TYR A 24 -9.95 -11.50 30.55
C TYR A 24 -10.07 -10.88 29.15
N VAL A 25 -10.35 -11.68 28.12
CA VAL A 25 -10.52 -11.21 26.75
C VAL A 25 -11.72 -10.26 26.68
N THR A 26 -12.85 -10.60 27.27
CA THR A 26 -14.04 -9.72 27.32
C THR A 26 -13.73 -8.41 28.04
N PHE A 27 -13.00 -8.45 29.15
CA PHE A 27 -12.55 -7.26 29.86
C PHE A 27 -11.64 -6.40 28.97
N LYS A 28 -10.66 -7.01 28.30
CA LYS A 28 -9.74 -6.31 27.39
C LYS A 28 -10.46 -5.71 26.19
N LEU A 29 -11.38 -6.44 25.58
CA LEU A 29 -12.24 -5.94 24.51
C LEU A 29 -13.18 -4.83 24.98
N GLY A 30 -13.46 -4.71 26.28
CA GLY A 30 -14.17 -3.54 26.83
C GLY A 30 -13.37 -2.24 26.73
N HIS A 31 -12.03 -2.30 26.66
CA HIS A 31 -11.14 -1.14 26.65
C HIS A 31 -10.65 -0.83 25.23
N GLN A 32 -11.58 -0.40 24.37
CA GLN A 32 -11.39 -0.26 22.92
C GLN A 32 -10.27 0.72 22.48
N PHE A 33 -9.80 1.57 23.39
CA PHE A 33 -8.80 2.61 23.17
C PHE A 33 -7.48 2.36 23.90
N ASP A 34 -7.34 1.19 24.55
CA ASP A 34 -6.06 0.82 25.15
C ASP A 34 -5.01 0.52 24.07
N PRO A 35 -3.72 0.87 24.28
CA PRO A 35 -2.70 0.73 23.24
C PRO A 35 -2.51 -0.70 22.73
N ASP A 36 -2.77 -1.72 23.56
CA ASP A 36 -2.72 -3.13 23.15
C ASP A 36 -3.86 -3.49 22.18
N ILE A 37 -5.08 -3.02 22.43
CA ILE A 37 -6.21 -3.19 21.50
C ILE A 37 -6.00 -2.40 20.21
N ILE A 38 -5.50 -1.17 20.29
CA ILE A 38 -5.16 -0.36 19.12
C ILE A 38 -4.07 -1.04 18.28
N THR A 39 -3.06 -1.62 18.92
CA THR A 39 -2.01 -2.39 18.23
C THR A 39 -2.61 -3.56 17.46
N LEU A 40 -3.49 -4.35 18.09
CA LEU A 40 -4.17 -5.47 17.43
C LEU A 40 -5.05 -5.01 16.25
N LYS A 41 -5.78 -3.89 16.41
CA LYS A 41 -6.58 -3.31 15.33
C LYS A 41 -5.72 -2.89 14.15
N MET A 42 -4.60 -2.21 14.39
CA MET A 42 -3.67 -1.83 13.33
C MET A 42 -3.06 -3.05 12.64
N GLN A 43 -2.66 -4.07 13.40
CA GLN A 43 -2.12 -5.32 12.85
C GLN A 43 -3.14 -6.03 11.96
N LEU A 44 -4.36 -6.24 12.46
CA LEU A 44 -5.42 -6.87 11.69
C LEU A 44 -5.76 -6.05 10.44
N TYR A 45 -5.91 -4.74 10.59
CA TYR A 45 -6.19 -3.84 9.47
C TYR A 45 -5.10 -3.93 8.40
N PHE A 46 -3.83 -3.84 8.83
CA PHE A 46 -2.71 -3.89 7.90
C PHE A 46 -2.69 -5.25 7.19
N THR A 47 -2.72 -6.38 7.90
CA THR A 47 -2.74 -7.72 7.30
C THR A 47 -3.86 -7.92 6.29
N LEU A 48 -5.06 -7.38 6.55
CA LEU A 48 -6.20 -7.53 5.65
C LEU A 48 -6.18 -6.60 4.43
N ASN A 49 -5.46 -5.48 4.48
CA ASN A 49 -5.48 -4.46 3.43
C ASN A 49 -4.15 -4.32 2.68
N CYS A 50 -3.08 -4.87 3.25
CA CYS A 50 -1.72 -4.82 2.76
C CYS A 50 -1.42 -6.04 1.88
N GLU A 51 -1.94 -6.02 0.66
CA GLU A 51 -1.78 -7.13 -0.28
C GLU A 51 -0.54 -6.97 -1.17
N GLU A 52 -0.21 -8.04 -1.89
CA GLU A 52 0.77 -7.97 -2.98
C GLU A 52 0.25 -7.09 -4.12
N ARG A 53 1.18 -6.38 -4.78
CA ARG A 53 0.85 -5.39 -5.82
C ARG A 53 -0.07 -5.96 -6.91
N ASN A 54 0.24 -7.17 -7.38
CA ASN A 54 -0.50 -7.79 -8.49
C ASN A 54 -1.94 -8.14 -8.11
N GLU A 55 -2.17 -8.55 -6.87
CA GLU A 55 -3.53 -8.81 -6.37
C GLU A 55 -4.33 -7.52 -6.23
N MET A 56 -3.71 -6.44 -5.74
CA MET A 56 -4.37 -5.11 -5.70
C MET A 56 -4.78 -4.63 -7.09
N ILE A 57 -3.88 -4.72 -8.08
CA ILE A 57 -4.20 -4.34 -9.47
C ILE A 57 -5.32 -5.21 -10.03
N LYS A 58 -5.28 -6.52 -9.80
CA LYS A 58 -6.31 -7.45 -10.26
C LYS A 58 -7.68 -7.11 -9.66
N LYS A 59 -7.75 -6.76 -8.38
CA LYS A 59 -8.97 -6.30 -7.72
C LYS A 59 -9.48 -4.99 -8.33
N LEU A 60 -8.59 -4.01 -8.55
CA LEU A 60 -8.95 -2.73 -9.19
C LEU A 60 -9.53 -2.94 -10.61
N ARG A 61 -8.86 -3.73 -11.45
CA ARG A 61 -9.35 -4.08 -12.80
C ARG A 61 -10.69 -4.80 -12.76
N THR A 62 -10.88 -5.70 -11.80
CA THR A 62 -12.11 -6.46 -11.60
C THR A 62 -13.26 -5.56 -11.17
N GLN A 63 -13.02 -4.58 -10.29
CA GLN A 63 -14.03 -3.59 -9.88
C GLN A 63 -14.54 -2.77 -11.07
N VAL A 64 -13.64 -2.26 -11.92
CA VAL A 64 -14.02 -1.54 -13.16
C VAL A 64 -14.81 -2.45 -14.09
N SER A 65 -14.31 -3.66 -14.34
CA SER A 65 -14.96 -4.64 -15.23
C SER A 65 -16.35 -5.03 -14.75
N THR A 66 -16.54 -5.19 -13.43
CA THR A 66 -17.82 -5.57 -12.81
C THR A 66 -18.85 -4.47 -12.99
N LYS A 67 -18.46 -3.20 -12.78
CA LYS A 67 -19.33 -2.04 -12.97
C LYS A 67 -19.76 -1.87 -14.44
N LEU A 68 -18.90 -2.24 -15.38
CA LEU A 68 -19.18 -2.12 -16.82
C LEU A 68 -19.85 -3.35 -17.44
N LEU A 69 -19.97 -4.44 -16.68
CA LEU A 69 -20.53 -5.71 -17.16
C LEU A 69 -21.94 -5.59 -17.78
N PRO A 70 -22.88 -4.80 -17.23
CA PRO A 70 -24.21 -4.62 -17.84
C PRO A 70 -24.12 -4.01 -19.24
N LEU A 71 -23.34 -2.93 -19.40
CA LEU A 71 -23.13 -2.26 -20.67
C LEU A 71 -22.40 -3.17 -21.67
N GLN A 72 -21.40 -3.93 -21.21
CA GLN A 72 -20.71 -4.90 -22.04
C GLN A 72 -21.67 -5.97 -22.56
N LYS A 73 -22.47 -6.60 -21.69
CA LYS A 73 -23.48 -7.60 -22.10
C LYS A 73 -24.45 -7.05 -23.13
N ASP A 74 -24.86 -5.80 -22.95
CA ASP A 74 -25.74 -5.08 -23.87
C ASP A 74 -25.14 -4.87 -25.26
N ILE A 75 -23.83 -4.63 -25.36
CA ILE A 75 -23.10 -4.53 -26.63
C ILE A 75 -22.98 -5.91 -27.28
N LEU A 76 -22.61 -6.94 -26.50
CA LEU A 76 -22.39 -8.30 -27.01
C LEU A 76 -23.67 -8.95 -27.55
N ARG A 77 -24.85 -8.59 -27.01
CA ARG A 77 -26.17 -9.11 -27.41
C ARG A 77 -26.65 -8.61 -28.78
N VAL A 78 -26.06 -7.55 -29.32
CA VAL A 78 -26.47 -7.00 -30.63
C VAL A 78 -26.08 -7.99 -31.73
N LYS A 79 -27.07 -8.47 -32.48
CA LYS A 79 -26.90 -9.42 -33.60
C LYS A 79 -26.99 -8.77 -34.97
N THR A 80 -27.74 -7.68 -35.08
CA THR A 80 -27.90 -6.91 -36.32
C THR A 80 -27.85 -5.43 -36.00
N VAL A 81 -27.26 -4.68 -36.92
CA VAL A 81 -27.37 -3.22 -36.98
C VAL A 81 -28.23 -2.88 -38.19
N GLY A 82 -29.06 -1.84 -38.07
CA GLY A 82 -29.88 -1.36 -39.18
C GLY A 82 -29.03 -0.78 -40.32
N ALA A 83 -29.69 -0.20 -41.33
CA ALA A 83 -29.02 0.50 -42.42
C ALA A 83 -28.09 1.62 -41.94
N LEU A 84 -27.24 2.12 -42.84
CA LEU A 84 -26.36 3.27 -42.59
C LEU A 84 -27.14 4.44 -41.98
N ASP A 85 -26.55 5.11 -40.99
CA ASP A 85 -27.15 6.25 -40.27
C ASP A 85 -28.52 6.01 -39.63
N SER A 86 -28.97 4.76 -39.56
CA SER A 86 -30.22 4.40 -38.90
C SER A 86 -30.15 4.64 -37.38
N LYS A 87 -31.31 4.90 -36.76
CA LYS A 87 -31.42 5.06 -35.30
C LYS A 87 -30.80 3.90 -34.51
N PRO A 88 -30.96 2.61 -34.92
CA PRO A 88 -30.25 1.49 -34.29
C PRO A 88 -28.73 1.59 -34.37
N MET A 89 -28.18 1.97 -35.53
CA MET A 89 -26.72 2.11 -35.72
C MET A 89 -26.15 3.19 -34.80
N ARG A 90 -26.79 4.37 -34.75
CA ARG A 90 -26.37 5.47 -33.85
C ARG A 90 -26.41 5.05 -32.38
N LYS A 91 -27.45 4.31 -31.97
CA LYS A 91 -27.58 3.79 -30.60
C LYS A 91 -26.46 2.79 -30.26
N PHE A 92 -26.05 1.96 -31.23
CA PHE A 92 -24.96 1.02 -31.06
C PHE A 92 -23.61 1.73 -30.88
N TYR A 93 -23.27 2.67 -31.77
CA TYR A 93 -22.07 3.50 -31.61
C TYR A 93 -22.05 4.24 -30.27
N LYS A 94 -23.18 4.79 -29.83
CA LYS A 94 -23.28 5.44 -28.52
C LYS A 94 -22.90 4.48 -27.38
N LYS A 95 -23.35 3.22 -27.41
CA LYS A 95 -22.97 2.22 -26.40
C LYS A 95 -21.47 1.91 -26.45
N LEU A 96 -20.88 1.76 -27.63
CA LEU A 96 -19.44 1.52 -27.81
C LEU A 96 -18.62 2.69 -27.25
N ILE A 97 -18.98 3.93 -27.61
CA ILE A 97 -18.31 5.14 -27.14
C ILE A 97 -18.36 5.22 -25.62
N TYR A 98 -19.53 5.01 -25.01
CA TYR A 98 -19.67 5.03 -23.56
C TYR A 98 -18.82 3.95 -22.90
N TYR A 99 -18.86 2.72 -23.43
CA TYR A 99 -18.05 1.62 -22.89
C TYR A 99 -16.55 1.91 -22.99
N MET A 100 -16.05 2.31 -24.16
CA MET A 100 -14.62 2.56 -24.39
C MET A 100 -14.10 3.71 -23.54
N THR A 101 -14.89 4.78 -23.40
CA THR A 101 -14.53 5.94 -22.56
C THR A 101 -14.42 5.54 -21.08
N LEU A 102 -15.43 4.83 -20.57
CA LEU A 102 -15.45 4.42 -19.16
C LEU A 102 -14.44 3.30 -18.86
N HIS A 103 -14.24 2.37 -19.78
CA HIS A 103 -13.29 1.26 -19.63
C HIS A 103 -11.84 1.75 -19.60
N SER A 104 -11.51 2.76 -20.40
CA SER A 104 -10.17 3.36 -20.41
C SER A 104 -9.94 4.39 -19.30
N GLY A 105 -11.00 4.81 -18.58
CA GLY A 105 -10.91 5.86 -17.57
C GLY A 105 -10.47 7.22 -18.11
N MET A 106 -10.71 7.49 -19.40
CA MET A 106 -10.23 8.68 -20.10
C MET A 106 -11.37 9.68 -20.38
N GLY A 107 -11.95 10.20 -19.29
CA GLY A 107 -12.97 11.25 -19.33
C GLY A 107 -14.40 10.75 -19.17
N ASN A 108 -15.35 11.68 -19.31
CA ASN A 108 -16.78 11.41 -19.15
C ASN A 108 -17.49 11.42 -20.53
N PRO A 109 -18.11 10.31 -20.95
CA PRO A 109 -18.78 10.23 -22.26
C PRO A 109 -20.07 11.08 -22.37
N THR A 110 -20.51 11.74 -21.30
CA THR A 110 -21.61 12.72 -21.36
C THR A 110 -21.14 14.11 -21.80
N HIS A 111 -19.83 14.37 -21.82
CA HIS A 111 -19.29 15.63 -22.34
C HIS A 111 -19.13 15.55 -23.86
N ASP A 112 -19.64 16.54 -24.57
CA ASP A 112 -19.72 16.53 -26.04
C ASP A 112 -18.35 16.39 -26.73
N ASN A 113 -17.33 17.06 -26.22
CA ASN A 113 -15.98 17.01 -26.77
C ASN A 113 -15.37 15.61 -26.60
N VAL A 114 -15.45 15.03 -25.39
CA VAL A 114 -14.99 13.66 -25.12
C VAL A 114 -15.72 12.67 -26.04
N TYR A 115 -17.05 12.80 -26.14
CA TYR A 115 -17.87 11.95 -27.00
C TYR A 115 -17.43 12.02 -28.47
N LYS A 116 -17.24 13.24 -29.01
CA LYS A 116 -16.82 13.48 -30.40
C LYS A 116 -15.40 12.96 -30.69
N GLU A 117 -14.47 13.12 -29.75
CA GLU A 117 -13.12 12.58 -29.89
C GLU A 117 -13.12 11.05 -29.97
N VAL A 118 -13.83 10.40 -29.04
CA VAL A 118 -13.96 8.94 -29.01
C VAL A 118 -14.70 8.44 -30.26
N GLN A 119 -15.73 9.15 -30.70
CA GLN A 119 -16.44 8.83 -31.94
C GLN A 119 -15.53 8.91 -33.17
N THR A 120 -14.72 9.97 -33.29
CA THR A 120 -13.78 10.15 -34.40
C THR A 120 -12.71 9.05 -34.39
N ALA A 121 -12.12 8.76 -33.23
CA ALA A 121 -11.16 7.67 -33.08
C ALA A 121 -11.78 6.31 -33.44
N LEU A 122 -13.00 6.02 -32.95
CA LEU A 122 -13.71 4.77 -33.27
C LEU A 122 -14.02 4.65 -34.77
N ARG A 123 -14.46 5.73 -35.43
CA ARG A 123 -14.72 5.72 -36.88
C ARG A 123 -13.46 5.56 -37.73
N SER A 124 -12.28 5.91 -37.20
CA SER A 124 -11.01 5.68 -37.90
C SER A 124 -10.56 4.21 -37.88
N ILE A 125 -11.13 3.39 -36.99
CA ILE A 125 -10.79 1.97 -36.83
C ILE A 125 -11.93 1.02 -37.20
N MET A 126 -13.17 1.51 -37.21
CA MET A 126 -14.37 0.73 -37.54
C MET A 126 -15.16 1.44 -38.62
N THR A 127 -15.07 0.90 -39.83
CA THR A 127 -15.97 1.14 -40.95
C THR A 127 -17.31 0.48 -40.71
N ASP A 128 -18.34 0.88 -41.46
CA ASP A 128 -19.67 0.29 -41.32
C ASP A 128 -19.72 -1.19 -41.72
N GLN A 129 -18.80 -1.64 -42.57
CA GLN A 129 -18.63 -3.07 -42.87
C GLN A 129 -18.02 -3.81 -41.67
N GLU A 130 -16.99 -3.25 -41.02
CA GLU A 130 -16.39 -3.84 -39.82
C GLU A 130 -17.38 -3.89 -38.65
N VAL A 131 -18.34 -2.96 -38.57
CA VAL A 131 -19.45 -3.04 -37.61
C VAL A 131 -20.36 -4.22 -37.90
N LYS A 132 -20.72 -4.46 -39.17
CA LYS A 132 -21.53 -5.63 -39.58
C LYS A 132 -20.80 -6.93 -39.27
N ASP A 133 -19.51 -6.98 -39.56
CA ASP A 133 -18.64 -8.13 -39.27
C ASP A 133 -18.46 -8.34 -37.75
N TYR A 134 -18.44 -7.26 -36.96
CA TYR A 134 -18.40 -7.36 -35.51
C TYR A 134 -19.70 -7.96 -34.95
N VAL A 135 -20.87 -7.52 -35.42
CA VAL A 135 -22.15 -8.02 -34.88
C VAL A 135 -22.49 -9.45 -35.28
N SER A 136 -21.91 -9.98 -36.36
CA SER A 136 -22.09 -11.37 -36.80
C SER A 136 -21.23 -12.38 -36.02
N ARG A 137 -20.21 -11.92 -35.29
CA ARG A 137 -19.30 -12.77 -34.50
C ARG A 137 -19.94 -13.39 -33.25
N THR A 138 -19.27 -14.40 -32.70
CA THR A 138 -19.65 -15.06 -31.45
C THR A 138 -19.47 -14.11 -30.25
N GLY A 139 -20.11 -14.43 -29.11
CA GLY A 139 -20.00 -13.61 -27.91
C GLY A 139 -18.58 -13.52 -27.33
N SER A 140 -17.77 -14.57 -27.49
CA SER A 140 -16.37 -14.58 -27.06
C SER A 140 -15.52 -13.67 -27.93
N ASP A 141 -15.59 -13.84 -29.25
CA ASP A 141 -14.82 -13.04 -30.22
C ASP A 141 -15.20 -11.56 -30.14
N LYS A 142 -16.49 -11.26 -29.95
CA LYS A 142 -16.96 -9.88 -29.74
C LYS A 142 -16.31 -9.25 -28.52
N ARG A 143 -16.16 -10.00 -27.42
CA ARG A 143 -15.53 -9.47 -26.20
C ARG A 143 -14.06 -9.15 -26.43
N GLU A 144 -13.33 -10.07 -27.06
CA GLU A 144 -11.92 -9.86 -27.39
C GLU A 144 -11.77 -8.64 -28.30
N ARG A 145 -12.56 -8.55 -29.38
CA ARG A 145 -12.55 -7.41 -30.30
C ARG A 145 -12.93 -6.10 -29.63
N LEU A 146 -13.89 -6.10 -28.72
CA LEU A 146 -14.27 -4.92 -27.96
C LEU A 146 -13.11 -4.41 -27.09
N ASN A 147 -12.34 -5.31 -26.49
CA ASN A 147 -11.15 -4.94 -25.72
C ASN A 147 -10.06 -4.37 -26.65
N GLU A 148 -9.79 -5.01 -27.78
CA GLU A 148 -8.82 -4.52 -28.77
C GLU A 148 -9.20 -3.13 -29.30
N TYR A 149 -10.46 -2.92 -29.67
CA TYR A 149 -10.94 -1.61 -30.11
C TYR A 149 -10.86 -0.56 -28.99
N SER A 150 -11.10 -0.95 -27.73
CA SER A 150 -10.94 -0.05 -26.59
C SER A 150 -9.48 0.39 -26.42
N GLU A 151 -8.51 -0.53 -26.57
CA GLU A 151 -7.08 -0.21 -26.56
C GLU A 151 -6.68 0.70 -27.74
N LEU A 152 -7.20 0.44 -28.94
CA LEU A 152 -6.91 1.25 -30.12
C LEU A 152 -7.45 2.67 -30.00
N VAL A 153 -8.73 2.82 -29.64
CA VAL A 153 -9.36 4.12 -29.43
C VAL A 153 -8.62 4.89 -28.33
N ALA A 154 -8.22 4.21 -27.26
CA ALA A 154 -7.42 4.79 -26.20
C ALA A 154 -6.08 5.33 -26.72
N GLY A 155 -5.32 4.52 -27.46
CA GLY A 155 -4.04 4.90 -28.03
C GLY A 155 -4.12 6.08 -29.00
N ILE A 156 -5.12 6.08 -29.89
CA ILE A 156 -5.37 7.17 -30.84
C ILE A 156 -5.65 8.48 -30.10
N ARG A 157 -6.51 8.45 -29.08
CA ARG A 157 -6.80 9.64 -28.26
C ARG A 157 -5.58 10.14 -27.51
N LEU A 158 -4.77 9.25 -26.95
CA LEU A 158 -3.53 9.61 -26.27
C LEU A 158 -2.51 10.27 -27.21
N PHE A 159 -2.38 9.76 -28.43
CA PHE A 159 -1.49 10.34 -29.43
C PHE A 159 -2.00 11.70 -29.92
N ASN A 160 -3.30 11.82 -30.21
CA ASN A 160 -3.88 13.11 -30.61
C ASN A 160 -3.76 14.17 -29.50
N ARG A 161 -3.84 13.76 -28.23
CA ARG A 161 -3.52 14.62 -27.08
C ARG A 161 -2.07 15.07 -27.09
N PHE A 162 -1.14 14.15 -27.31
CA PHE A 162 0.29 14.48 -27.39
C PHE A 162 0.60 15.48 -28.53
N CYS A 163 -0.07 15.35 -29.68
CA CYS A 163 0.05 16.32 -30.78
C CYS A 163 -0.66 17.66 -30.53
N GLY A 164 -1.31 17.86 -29.38
CA GLY A 164 -2.08 19.08 -29.08
C GLY A 164 -3.37 19.25 -29.90
N LYS A 165 -3.88 18.19 -30.52
CA LYS A 165 -5.09 18.23 -31.38
C LYS A 165 -6.39 17.94 -30.63
N SER A 166 -6.31 17.20 -29.53
CA SER A 166 -7.45 16.73 -28.74
C SER A 166 -6.99 16.41 -27.30
N GLY A 167 -7.78 15.65 -26.54
CA GLY A 167 -7.38 15.16 -25.21
C GLY A 167 -8.27 15.67 -24.10
N GLU A 168 -9.46 16.18 -24.44
CA GLU A 168 -10.43 16.61 -23.46
C GLU A 168 -10.78 15.46 -22.50
N GLY A 169 -10.79 15.76 -21.21
CA GLY A 169 -11.06 14.78 -20.16
C GLY A 169 -9.96 13.72 -19.95
N ILE A 170 -8.79 13.84 -20.58
CA ILE A 170 -7.62 13.00 -20.29
C ILE A 170 -6.69 13.76 -19.34
N ASP A 171 -6.76 13.41 -18.07
CA ASP A 171 -5.91 13.97 -17.03
C ASP A 171 -4.43 13.74 -17.33
N ASP A 172 -3.58 14.66 -16.86
CA ASP A 172 -2.13 14.49 -16.88
C ASP A 172 -1.69 13.58 -15.72
N VAL A 173 -2.09 12.30 -15.82
CA VAL A 173 -1.83 11.28 -14.80
C VAL A 173 -0.34 11.23 -14.41
N PRO A 174 0.65 11.24 -15.33
CA PRO A 174 2.06 11.27 -14.95
C PRO A 174 2.43 12.44 -14.04
N LYS A 175 2.02 13.66 -14.42
CA LYS A 175 2.31 14.87 -13.64
C LYS A 175 1.59 14.88 -12.30
N MET A 176 0.32 14.45 -12.27
CA MET A 176 -0.47 14.35 -11.05
C MET A 176 0.13 13.32 -10.09
N LEU A 177 0.50 12.15 -10.62
CA LEU A 177 1.12 11.07 -9.86
C LEU A 177 2.44 11.54 -9.23
N ARG A 178 3.33 12.16 -10.01
CA ARG A 178 4.62 12.67 -9.50
C ARG A 178 4.44 13.70 -8.39
N LYS A 179 3.50 14.64 -8.56
CA LYS A 179 3.18 15.64 -7.53
C LYS A 179 2.63 14.99 -6.26
N ALA A 180 1.70 14.05 -6.41
CA ALA A 180 1.10 13.35 -5.29
C ALA A 180 2.13 12.49 -4.54
N LEU A 181 2.99 11.77 -5.26
CA LEU A 181 4.10 11.00 -4.68
C LEU A 181 5.02 11.89 -3.86
N ALA A 182 5.51 12.99 -4.43
CA ALA A 182 6.42 13.90 -3.74
C ALA A 182 5.80 14.45 -2.44
N ALA A 183 4.55 14.92 -2.51
CA ALA A 183 3.84 15.42 -1.34
C ALA A 183 3.65 14.33 -0.27
N MET A 184 3.21 13.14 -0.67
CA MET A 184 2.96 12.04 0.27
C MET A 184 4.24 11.50 0.91
N LEU A 185 5.33 11.36 0.15
CA LEU A 185 6.62 10.93 0.69
C LEU A 185 7.17 11.94 1.70
N GLN A 186 7.04 13.25 1.44
CA GLN A 186 7.42 14.29 2.39
C GLN A 186 6.60 14.22 3.69
N GLU A 187 5.27 14.05 3.58
CA GLU A 187 4.41 13.91 4.77
C GLU A 187 4.72 12.62 5.55
N LEU A 188 5.03 11.52 4.86
CA LEU A 188 5.44 10.27 5.48
C LEU A 188 6.79 10.39 6.20
N GLN A 189 7.75 11.11 5.64
CA GLN A 189 9.03 11.37 6.30
C GLN A 189 8.82 12.15 7.60
N LYS A 190 7.99 13.21 7.59
CA LYS A 190 7.64 13.98 8.79
C LYS A 190 6.94 13.09 9.83
N LEU A 191 5.96 12.29 9.39
CA LEU A 191 5.26 11.35 10.25
C LEU A 191 6.23 10.35 10.89
N LEU A 192 7.15 9.78 10.11
CA LEU A 192 8.13 8.82 10.60
C LEU A 192 9.06 9.45 11.65
N LEU A 193 9.54 10.68 11.42
CA LEU A 193 10.34 11.42 12.39
C LEU A 193 9.59 11.60 13.72
N ASN A 194 8.31 12.00 13.67
CA ASN A 194 7.48 12.16 14.87
C ASN A 194 7.29 10.83 15.61
N ILE A 195 7.05 9.73 14.89
CA ILE A 195 6.96 8.39 15.48
C ILE A 195 8.28 8.02 16.14
N MET A 196 9.41 8.19 15.46
CA MET A 196 10.73 7.88 15.99
C MET A 196 11.06 8.69 17.25
N GLN A 197 10.70 9.97 17.30
CA GLN A 197 10.87 10.80 18.51
C GLN A 197 10.06 10.23 19.69
N ARG A 198 8.79 9.88 19.47
CA ARG A 198 7.95 9.25 20.52
C ARG A 198 8.54 7.92 20.96
N VAL A 199 8.99 7.10 20.02
CA VAL A 199 9.65 5.82 20.30
C VAL A 199 10.91 5.99 21.14
N ASN A 200 11.78 6.95 20.80
CA ASN A 200 13.00 7.24 21.53
C ASN A 200 12.70 7.63 22.99
N VAL A 201 11.73 8.52 23.21
CA VAL A 201 11.27 8.93 24.55
C VAL A 201 10.79 7.72 25.35
N LEU A 202 9.87 6.93 24.78
CA LEU A 202 9.27 5.80 25.49
C LEU A 202 10.29 4.70 25.79
N THR A 203 11.25 4.47 24.88
CA THR A 203 12.32 3.49 25.09
C THR A 203 13.26 3.95 26.20
N THR A 204 13.72 5.22 26.18
CA THR A 204 14.56 5.77 27.25
C THR A 204 13.86 5.69 28.61
N ILE A 205 12.55 5.93 28.70
CA ILE A 205 11.81 5.74 29.96
C ILE A 205 11.93 4.29 30.45
N LEU A 206 11.75 3.30 29.58
CA LEU A 206 11.85 1.90 29.99
C LEU A 206 13.29 1.53 30.39
N ASP A 207 14.30 2.06 29.70
CA ASP A 207 15.72 1.85 30.03
C ASP A 207 16.08 2.40 31.43
N ILE A 208 15.45 3.52 31.84
CA ILE A 208 15.64 4.12 33.16
C ILE A 208 14.99 3.28 34.27
N HIS A 209 13.76 2.78 34.02
CA HIS A 209 12.90 2.23 35.06
C HIS A 209 12.91 0.70 35.14
N TYR A 210 13.35 -0.02 34.11
CA TYR A 210 13.58 -1.46 34.16
C TYR A 210 15.06 -1.77 34.24
N LEU A 211 15.50 -2.29 35.38
CA LEU A 211 16.89 -2.69 35.59
C LEU A 211 17.02 -4.21 35.65
N PRO A 212 18.13 -4.78 35.14
CA PRO A 212 18.42 -6.19 35.32
C PRO A 212 18.80 -6.48 36.78
N LYS A 213 18.21 -7.53 37.36
CA LYS A 213 18.59 -8.09 38.65
C LYS A 213 19.04 -9.53 38.46
N ARG A 214 20.23 -9.83 38.97
CA ARG A 214 20.76 -11.19 38.99
C ARG A 214 19.99 -12.02 40.03
N MET A 215 19.43 -13.13 39.58
CA MET A 215 18.73 -14.11 40.41
C MET A 215 19.71 -15.18 40.91
N LYS A 216 19.28 -15.95 41.92
CA LYS A 216 20.10 -17.03 42.52
C LYS A 216 20.50 -18.12 41.52
N SER A 217 19.72 -18.31 40.47
CA SER A 217 19.92 -19.27 39.38
C SER A 217 20.88 -18.79 38.28
N ASN A 218 21.65 -17.73 38.52
CA ASN A 218 22.48 -17.08 37.49
C ASN A 218 21.70 -16.51 36.29
N THR A 219 20.38 -16.43 36.41
CA THR A 219 19.48 -15.79 35.43
C THR A 219 19.30 -14.31 35.76
N TYR A 220 18.95 -13.49 34.77
CA TYR A 220 18.63 -12.08 34.96
C TYR A 220 17.13 -11.85 34.76
N GLU A 221 16.51 -11.13 35.69
CA GLU A 221 15.14 -10.65 35.55
C GLU A 221 15.11 -9.12 35.52
N LEU A 222 14.31 -8.56 34.62
CA LEU A 222 14.03 -7.13 34.63
C LEU A 222 13.04 -6.83 35.74
N TYR A 223 13.42 -5.96 36.68
CA TYR A 223 12.52 -5.47 37.71
C TYR A 223 12.26 -3.99 37.53
N LEU A 224 11.04 -3.58 37.85
CA LEU A 224 10.65 -2.18 37.86
C LEU A 224 11.20 -1.50 39.11
N VAL A 225 11.99 -0.45 38.91
CA VAL A 225 12.44 0.44 39.98
C VAL A 225 11.23 1.24 40.50
N ASN A 226 11.23 1.60 41.79
CA ASN A 226 10.14 2.39 42.38
C ASN A 226 9.89 3.65 41.53
N PRO A 227 8.67 3.80 40.97
CA PRO A 227 8.36 4.96 40.16
C PRO A 227 8.47 6.27 40.96
N PRO A 228 8.71 7.41 40.30
CA PRO A 228 8.66 8.72 40.92
C PRO A 228 7.34 8.98 41.66
N ALA A 229 7.34 9.90 42.62
CA ALA A 229 6.14 10.25 43.37
C ALA A 229 4.99 10.66 42.43
N GLY A 230 3.81 10.08 42.65
CA GLY A 230 2.61 10.31 41.83
C GLY A 230 2.54 9.50 40.53
N VAL A 231 3.58 8.73 40.19
CA VAL A 231 3.55 7.78 39.07
C VAL A 231 3.26 6.37 39.61
N THR A 232 2.36 5.65 38.95
CA THR A 232 1.98 4.28 39.34
C THR A 232 2.67 3.23 38.47
N VAL A 233 2.72 1.98 38.94
CA VAL A 233 3.16 0.84 38.13
C VAL A 233 2.33 0.68 36.85
N LEU A 234 1.03 1.00 36.92
CA LEU A 234 0.13 0.96 35.77
C LEU A 234 0.49 2.00 34.71
N ASP A 235 1.02 3.16 35.12
CA ASP A 235 1.50 4.19 34.21
C ASP A 235 2.71 3.68 33.42
N VAL A 236 3.68 3.03 34.09
CA VAL A 236 4.86 2.45 33.42
C VAL A 236 4.48 1.29 32.49
N GLU A 237 3.56 0.42 32.92
CA GLU A 237 3.03 -0.65 32.05
C GLU A 237 2.28 -0.09 30.83
N ARG A 238 1.64 1.09 30.96
CA ARG A 238 1.03 1.78 29.82
C ARG A 238 2.07 2.35 28.86
N ILE A 239 3.17 2.93 29.37
CA ILE A 239 4.32 3.37 28.56
C ILE A 239 4.87 2.21 27.73
N LYS A 240 5.04 1.03 28.34
CA LYS A 240 5.47 -0.18 27.64
C LYS A 240 4.53 -0.56 26.49
N LYS A 241 3.22 -0.54 26.72
CA LYS A 241 2.21 -0.83 25.68
C LYS A 241 2.21 0.24 24.57
N LEU A 242 2.39 1.52 24.92
CA LEU A 242 2.53 2.60 23.96
C LEU A 242 3.77 2.43 23.08
N LEU A 243 4.91 2.03 23.67
CA LEU A 243 6.13 1.78 22.90
C LEU A 243 5.89 0.68 21.86
N VAL A 244 5.32 -0.44 22.26
CA VAL A 244 4.95 -1.55 21.36
C VAL A 244 4.07 -1.05 20.22
N MET A 245 3.05 -0.26 20.54
CA MET A 245 2.14 0.29 19.54
C MET A 245 2.87 1.21 18.54
N TYR A 246 3.70 2.12 19.03
CA TYR A 246 4.43 3.07 18.16
C TYR A 246 5.48 2.36 17.31
N ARG A 247 6.15 1.34 17.82
CA ARG A 247 7.06 0.48 17.04
C ARG A 247 6.30 -0.26 15.93
N GLN A 248 5.12 -0.80 16.23
CA GLN A 248 4.29 -1.43 15.22
C GLN A 248 3.86 -0.43 14.13
N TYR A 249 3.48 0.78 14.54
CA TYR A 249 3.12 1.84 13.61
C TYR A 249 4.30 2.29 12.75
N GLU A 250 5.48 2.44 13.33
CA GLU A 250 6.74 2.73 12.64
C GLU A 250 7.01 1.72 11.52
N ILE A 251 6.89 0.42 11.81
CA ILE A 251 7.09 -0.66 10.84
C ILE A 251 6.11 -0.53 9.67
N PHE A 252 4.82 -0.27 9.93
CA PHE A 252 3.82 -0.12 8.88
C PHE A 252 4.07 1.11 8.01
N VAL A 253 4.43 2.24 8.63
CA VAL A 253 4.76 3.47 7.90
C VAL A 253 5.99 3.25 7.01
N ARG A 254 7.06 2.63 7.52
CA ARG A 254 8.26 2.30 6.73
C ARG A 254 7.96 1.37 5.55
N GLN A 255 7.10 0.37 5.74
CA GLN A 255 6.70 -0.52 4.66
C GLN A 255 5.89 0.21 3.59
N ILE A 256 4.96 1.08 3.98
CA ILE A 256 4.19 1.87 3.02
C ILE A 256 5.11 2.83 2.26
N MET A 257 6.03 3.50 2.95
CA MET A 257 7.05 4.35 2.31
C MET A 257 7.87 3.57 1.28
N ALA A 258 8.38 2.39 1.64
CA ALA A 258 9.16 1.55 0.71
C ALA A 258 8.35 1.13 -0.52
N ARG A 259 7.03 0.93 -0.38
CA ARG A 259 6.16 0.67 -1.55
C ARG A 259 5.93 1.91 -2.40
N MET A 260 5.80 3.09 -1.80
CA MET A 260 5.67 4.35 -2.55
C MET A 260 6.94 4.71 -3.31
N THR A 261 8.13 4.47 -2.75
CA THR A 261 9.40 4.61 -3.49
C THR A 261 9.43 3.69 -4.70
N LYS A 262 8.94 2.45 -4.59
CA LYS A 262 8.80 1.55 -5.75
C LYS A 262 7.77 2.03 -6.78
N ILE A 263 6.79 2.84 -6.39
CA ILE A 263 5.88 3.50 -7.35
C ILE A 263 6.63 4.62 -8.06
N GLU A 264 7.43 5.40 -7.35
CA GLU A 264 8.28 6.47 -7.92
C GLU A 264 9.24 5.92 -8.98
N ASP A 265 9.98 4.84 -8.68
CA ASP A 265 10.87 4.18 -9.65
C ASP A 265 10.13 3.74 -10.93
N ARG A 266 8.91 3.19 -10.77
CA ARG A 266 8.09 2.73 -11.89
C ARG A 266 7.46 3.88 -12.66
N GLU A 267 7.06 4.95 -11.99
CA GLU A 267 6.55 6.16 -12.63
C GLU A 267 7.59 6.69 -13.61
N GLU A 268 8.85 6.79 -13.18
CA GLU A 268 9.95 7.22 -14.04
C GLU A 268 10.14 6.27 -15.23
N GLU A 269 10.21 4.95 -14.99
CA GLU A 269 10.34 3.92 -16.03
C GLU A 269 9.19 3.99 -17.06
N ILE A 270 7.95 4.11 -16.58
CA ILE A 270 6.75 4.17 -17.45
C ILE A 270 6.72 5.50 -18.21
N SER A 271 7.07 6.62 -17.58
CA SER A 271 7.16 7.93 -18.21
C SER A 271 8.19 7.96 -19.35
N GLU A 272 9.35 7.33 -19.16
CA GLU A 272 10.36 7.22 -20.21
C GLU A 272 9.85 6.35 -21.38
N LYS A 273 9.23 5.19 -21.08
CA LYS A 273 8.61 4.32 -22.09
C LYS A 273 7.50 5.03 -22.86
N LEU A 274 6.70 5.83 -22.17
CA LEU A 274 5.63 6.62 -22.77
C LEU A 274 6.19 7.63 -23.76
N LYS A 275 7.25 8.36 -23.38
CA LYS A 275 7.95 9.30 -24.27
C LYS A 275 8.51 8.61 -25.51
N LYS A 276 9.27 7.52 -25.33
CA LYS A 276 9.83 6.73 -26.45
C LYS A 276 8.73 6.21 -27.39
N MET A 277 7.57 5.83 -26.85
CA MET A 277 6.44 5.38 -27.66
C MET A 277 5.83 6.51 -28.48
N TYR A 278 5.68 7.70 -27.90
CA TYR A 278 5.22 8.88 -28.64
C TYR A 278 6.16 9.24 -29.78
N ASP A 279 7.47 9.26 -29.53
CA ASP A 279 8.48 9.55 -30.56
C ASP A 279 8.41 8.53 -31.70
N ARG A 280 8.35 7.23 -31.37
CA ARG A 280 8.25 6.15 -32.37
C ARG A 280 6.98 6.24 -33.23
N ILE A 281 5.82 6.55 -32.63
CA ILE A 281 4.57 6.76 -33.37
C ILE A 281 4.71 7.99 -34.25
N ASN A 282 5.23 9.09 -33.70
CA ASN A 282 5.44 10.33 -34.43
C ASN A 282 6.32 10.10 -35.67
N ASP A 283 7.48 9.46 -35.54
CA ASP A 283 8.38 9.14 -36.67
C ASP A 283 7.69 8.27 -37.75
N SER A 284 6.76 7.42 -37.33
CA SER A 284 6.03 6.54 -38.24
C SER A 284 4.96 7.28 -39.06
N VAL A 285 4.40 8.36 -38.53
CA VAL A 285 3.28 9.11 -39.15
C VAL A 285 3.65 10.50 -39.67
N GLN A 286 4.74 11.08 -39.16
CA GLN A 286 5.19 12.42 -39.53
C GLN A 286 5.55 12.44 -41.02
N TYR A 287 5.06 13.48 -41.72
CA TYR A 287 5.24 13.69 -43.16
C TYR A 287 4.56 12.70 -44.11
N LYS A 288 3.69 11.81 -43.60
CA LYS A 288 2.93 10.87 -44.44
C LYS A 288 1.46 11.28 -44.56
N ILE A 289 0.94 11.28 -45.79
CA ILE A 289 -0.47 11.57 -46.07
C ILE A 289 -1.37 10.41 -45.60
N ALA A 290 -0.88 9.18 -45.70
CA ALA A 290 -1.57 7.98 -45.25
C ALA A 290 -0.56 6.96 -44.73
N VAL A 291 -0.91 6.27 -43.64
CA VAL A 291 -0.10 5.20 -43.06
C VAL A 291 -0.97 3.94 -42.94
N PRO A 292 -0.48 2.76 -43.39
CA PRO A 292 -1.25 1.54 -43.29
C PRO A 292 -1.62 1.19 -41.85
N ALA A 293 -2.88 0.80 -41.63
CA ALA A 293 -3.40 0.44 -40.31
C ALA A 293 -2.57 -0.65 -39.60
N TYR A 294 -2.10 -1.67 -40.34
CA TYR A 294 -1.29 -2.76 -39.79
C TYR A 294 0.04 -2.28 -39.16
N GLN A 295 0.55 -1.11 -39.57
CA GLN A 295 1.77 -0.53 -39.03
C GLN A 295 1.50 0.24 -37.74
N VAL A 296 0.46 1.07 -37.71
CA VAL A 296 0.21 2.03 -36.61
C VAL A 296 -0.69 1.47 -35.50
N PHE A 297 -1.63 0.58 -35.82
CA PHE A 297 -2.57 0.02 -34.83
C PHE A 297 -1.87 -0.75 -33.71
N PRO A 298 -0.84 -1.59 -33.97
CA PRO A 298 -0.07 -2.22 -32.89
C PRO A 298 0.57 -1.20 -31.96
N MET A 299 1.08 -0.09 -32.49
CA MET A 299 1.75 0.96 -31.73
C MET A 299 0.76 1.73 -30.84
N PHE A 300 -0.44 2.04 -31.35
CA PHE A 300 -1.48 2.66 -30.53
C PHE A 300 -1.94 1.76 -29.39
N ARG A 301 -2.08 0.45 -29.62
CA ARG A 301 -2.41 -0.50 -28.53
C ARG A 301 -1.30 -0.54 -27.48
N GLU A 302 -0.04 -0.55 -27.92
CA GLU A 302 1.11 -0.53 -27.03
C GLU A 302 1.13 0.75 -26.18
N LEU A 303 0.89 1.91 -26.79
CA LEU A 303 0.74 3.20 -26.11
C LEU A 303 -0.37 3.16 -25.04
N ALA A 304 -1.54 2.63 -25.38
CA ALA A 304 -2.64 2.50 -24.42
C ALA A 304 -2.26 1.61 -23.23
N LYS A 305 -1.57 0.49 -23.46
CA LYS A 305 -1.12 -0.41 -22.39
C LYS A 305 -0.10 0.24 -21.46
N ILE A 306 0.83 1.02 -22.01
CA ILE A 306 1.79 1.80 -21.20
C ILE A 306 1.03 2.82 -20.33
N TRP A 307 0.04 3.51 -20.91
CA TRP A 307 -0.80 4.45 -20.17
C TRP A 307 -1.62 3.79 -19.05
N PHE A 308 -2.23 2.64 -19.32
CA PHE A 308 -2.99 1.90 -18.30
C PHE A 308 -2.10 1.47 -17.12
N ARG A 309 -0.82 1.12 -17.37
CA ARG A 309 0.15 0.88 -16.30
C ARG A 309 0.40 2.13 -15.46
N MET A 310 0.48 3.31 -16.08
CA MET A 310 0.60 4.57 -15.35
C MET A 310 -0.62 4.84 -14.45
N GLN A 311 -1.83 4.60 -14.96
CA GLN A 311 -3.06 4.73 -14.18
C GLN A 311 -3.12 3.74 -13.01
N GLU A 312 -2.61 2.51 -13.19
CA GLU A 312 -2.52 1.52 -12.11
C GLU A 312 -1.62 1.99 -10.97
N GLU A 313 -0.47 2.59 -11.27
CA GLU A 313 0.42 3.16 -10.25
C GLU A 313 -0.26 4.31 -9.48
N ALA A 314 -1.05 5.14 -10.16
CA ALA A 314 -1.84 6.19 -9.50
C ALA A 314 -2.92 5.62 -8.56
N LEU A 315 -3.60 4.54 -8.95
CA LEU A 315 -4.58 3.87 -8.10
C LEU A 315 -3.94 3.19 -6.89
N LEU A 316 -2.75 2.60 -7.06
CA LEU A 316 -1.99 2.02 -5.96
C LEU A 316 -1.58 3.08 -4.94
N LEU A 317 -1.12 4.24 -5.40
CA LEU A 317 -0.80 5.37 -4.51
C LEU A 317 -2.02 5.77 -3.67
N SER A 318 -3.19 5.91 -4.29
CA SER A 318 -4.44 6.22 -3.57
C SER A 318 -4.75 5.16 -2.51
N LYS A 319 -4.59 3.88 -2.83
CA LYS A 319 -4.85 2.79 -1.87
C LYS A 319 -3.90 2.84 -0.67
N TYR A 320 -2.62 3.13 -0.90
CA TYR A 320 -1.66 3.29 0.20
C TYR A 320 -1.95 4.55 1.02
N ASN A 321 -2.42 5.64 0.40
CA ASN A 321 -2.89 6.81 1.13
C ASN A 321 -4.05 6.44 2.07
N ASP A 322 -5.06 5.73 1.57
CA ASP A 322 -6.22 5.31 2.36
C ASP A 322 -5.82 4.44 3.55
N MET A 323 -4.82 3.58 3.36
CA MET A 323 -4.24 2.78 4.44
C MET A 323 -3.57 3.65 5.51
N LEU A 324 -2.78 4.65 5.10
CA LEU A 324 -2.13 5.57 6.04
C LEU A 324 -3.16 6.38 6.84
N VAL A 325 -4.18 6.91 6.17
CA VAL A 325 -5.28 7.63 6.82
C VAL A 325 -5.94 6.72 7.85
N SER A 326 -6.27 5.49 7.48
CA SER A 326 -6.91 4.51 8.38
C SER A 326 -6.03 4.15 9.58
N LEU A 327 -4.73 3.93 9.38
CA LEU A 327 -3.78 3.69 10.48
C LEU A 327 -3.70 4.90 11.42
N SER A 328 -3.65 6.11 10.86
CA SER A 328 -3.59 7.34 11.67
C SER A 328 -4.83 7.52 12.55
N ILE A 329 -6.00 7.08 12.08
CA ILE A 329 -7.25 7.14 12.86
C ILE A 329 -7.13 6.26 14.10
N TYR A 330 -6.58 5.04 13.99
CA TYR A 330 -6.37 4.16 15.14
C TYR A 330 -5.43 4.77 16.18
N VAL A 331 -4.33 5.38 15.74
CA VAL A 331 -3.38 6.03 16.66
C VAL A 331 -4.00 7.24 17.36
N LYS A 332 -4.78 8.05 16.63
CA LYS A 332 -5.50 9.22 17.20
C LYS A 332 -6.60 8.85 18.20
N GLN A 333 -7.11 7.62 18.14
CA GLN A 333 -8.10 7.12 19.10
C GLN A 333 -7.51 6.82 20.48
N ILE A 334 -6.19 6.89 20.66
CA ILE A 334 -5.59 6.78 21.98
C ILE A 334 -6.04 7.99 22.80
N VAL A 335 -6.97 7.72 23.70
CA VAL A 335 -7.44 8.65 24.72
C VAL A 335 -6.71 8.27 26.00
N TYR A 336 -5.92 9.20 26.54
CA TYR A 336 -5.82 9.25 27.99
C TYR A 336 -7.11 9.90 28.49
N PRO A 337 -7.78 9.34 29.52
CA PRO A 337 -8.89 10.03 30.18
C PRO A 337 -8.54 11.47 30.59
N GLU A 338 -7.25 11.77 30.75
CA GLU A 338 -6.67 13.08 31.04
C GLU A 338 -5.42 13.29 30.16
N TYR A 339 -5.54 13.92 28.98
CA TYR A 339 -4.40 14.19 28.08
C TYR A 339 -3.23 14.88 28.81
N GLU A 340 -3.53 15.78 29.75
CA GLU A 340 -2.55 16.50 30.59
C GLU A 340 -1.75 15.58 31.51
N ARG A 341 -2.34 14.46 31.95
CA ARG A 341 -1.64 13.51 32.83
C ARG A 341 -0.58 12.70 32.08
N GLN A 342 -0.77 12.42 30.80
CA GLN A 342 0.19 11.62 30.03
C GLN A 342 1.53 12.33 29.86
N ASP A 343 1.50 13.57 29.41
CA ASP A 343 2.73 14.34 29.18
C ASP A 343 3.44 14.59 30.52
N TRP A 344 2.69 14.87 31.59
CA TRP A 344 3.25 14.95 32.95
C TRP A 344 3.91 13.63 33.39
N VAL A 345 3.25 12.48 33.21
CA VAL A 345 3.83 11.16 33.54
C VAL A 345 5.11 10.91 32.75
N ILE A 346 5.13 11.23 31.44
CA ILE A 346 6.31 11.09 30.59
C ILE A 346 7.46 11.97 31.10
N GLU A 347 7.18 13.23 31.45
CA GLU A 347 8.17 14.16 32.01
C GLU A 347 8.74 13.67 33.35
N GLN A 348 7.87 13.22 34.28
CA GLN A 348 8.31 12.68 35.56
C GLN A 348 9.16 11.42 35.38
N LEU A 349 8.78 10.53 34.47
CA LEU A 349 9.52 9.30 34.20
C LEU A 349 10.86 9.56 33.49
N LEU A 350 10.95 10.58 32.64
CA LEU A 350 12.22 11.00 32.03
C LEU A 350 13.18 11.63 33.04
N GLY A 351 12.65 12.34 34.05
CA GLY A 351 13.46 12.97 35.10
C GLY A 351 14.50 13.96 34.55
N GLY A 352 14.17 14.67 33.47
CA GLY A 352 15.06 15.63 32.81
C GLY A 352 16.16 15.02 31.93
N ARG A 353 16.22 13.68 31.78
CA ARG A 353 17.17 13.03 30.87
C ARG A 353 16.78 13.27 29.41
N GLN A 354 17.79 13.47 28.56
CA GLN A 354 17.57 13.57 27.13
C GLN A 354 17.23 12.20 26.53
N PRO A 355 16.19 12.08 25.69
CA PRO A 355 15.89 10.84 25.00
C PRO A 355 17.05 10.40 24.11
N GLN A 356 17.50 9.16 24.28
CA GLN A 356 18.50 8.56 23.40
C GLN A 356 17.85 8.06 22.12
N THR A 357 18.53 8.24 20.99
CA THR A 357 18.08 7.66 19.73
C THR A 357 18.46 6.19 19.67
N ASP A 358 17.78 5.43 18.80
CA ASP A 358 18.21 4.06 18.50
C ASP A 358 19.66 4.02 18.04
N ALA A 359 20.12 4.97 17.22
CA ALA A 359 21.52 5.02 16.79
C ALA A 359 22.51 5.26 17.95
N ASP A 360 22.10 5.94 19.01
CA ASP A 360 22.92 6.12 20.22
C ASP A 360 23.01 4.83 21.01
N ARG A 361 21.86 4.18 21.27
CA ARG A 361 21.80 2.87 21.94
C ARG A 361 22.66 1.83 21.23
N MET A 362 22.65 1.86 19.90
CA MET A 362 23.46 0.98 19.05
C MET A 362 24.95 1.19 19.18
N ARG A 363 25.38 2.44 19.29
CA ARG A 363 26.79 2.76 19.49
C ARG A 363 27.25 2.29 20.86
N GLU A 364 26.46 2.57 21.89
CA GLU A 364 26.73 2.16 23.26
C GLU A 364 26.79 0.64 23.42
N SER A 365 25.91 -0.11 22.74
CA SER A 365 25.93 -1.58 22.79
C SER A 365 27.02 -2.22 21.93
N SER A 366 27.45 -1.56 20.84
CA SER A 366 28.51 -2.08 19.95
C SER A 366 29.88 -2.20 20.61
N GLU A 367 30.11 -1.43 21.68
CA GLU A 367 31.35 -1.46 22.47
C GLU A 367 31.35 -2.55 23.55
N VAL A 368 30.20 -3.22 23.77
CA VAL A 368 30.06 -4.31 24.75
C VAL A 368 30.09 -5.65 24.00
N PRO A 369 31.17 -6.45 24.13
CA PRO A 369 31.19 -7.77 23.53
C PRO A 369 30.04 -8.61 24.10
N LEU A 370 29.22 -9.19 23.21
CA LEU A 370 28.25 -10.21 23.59
C LEU A 370 29.02 -11.40 24.15
N VAL A 371 29.09 -11.52 25.47
CA VAL A 371 29.72 -12.68 26.12
C VAL A 371 28.81 -13.88 25.89
N PRO A 372 29.26 -14.93 25.19
CA PRO A 372 28.49 -16.16 25.06
C PRO A 372 28.20 -16.70 26.46
N SER A 373 26.94 -16.97 26.75
CA SER A 373 26.60 -17.61 28.02
C SER A 373 27.25 -19.00 28.08
N GLU A 374 27.96 -19.30 29.16
CA GLU A 374 28.46 -20.66 29.44
C GLU A 374 27.32 -21.61 29.83
N ASP A 375 26.11 -21.08 30.03
CA ASP A 375 24.92 -21.85 30.33
C ASP A 375 24.35 -22.48 29.04
N PRO A 376 24.29 -23.82 28.94
CA PRO A 376 23.75 -24.52 27.78
C PRO A 376 22.25 -24.26 27.53
N GLU A 377 21.51 -23.68 28.50
CA GLU A 377 20.12 -23.23 28.29
C GLU A 377 20.03 -21.89 27.52
N PHE A 378 21.12 -21.12 27.45
CA PHE A 378 21.16 -19.82 26.82
C PHE A 378 21.98 -19.88 25.52
N LYS A 379 21.29 -20.04 24.40
CA LYS A 379 21.91 -19.91 23.08
C LYS A 379 21.88 -18.45 22.63
N LEU A 380 23.05 -17.85 22.42
CA LEU A 380 23.15 -16.60 21.67
C LEU A 380 22.77 -16.92 20.22
N VAL A 381 21.63 -16.39 19.76
CA VAL A 381 21.16 -16.59 18.40
C VAL A 381 21.40 -15.31 17.61
N THR A 382 22.21 -15.39 16.55
CA THR A 382 22.42 -14.24 15.65
C THR A 382 21.21 -14.06 14.74
N THR A 383 21.03 -12.84 14.21
CA THR A 383 19.92 -12.51 13.31
C THR A 383 19.82 -13.45 12.10
N GLU A 384 20.98 -13.94 11.63
CA GLU A 384 21.12 -14.91 10.52
C GLU A 384 20.62 -16.31 10.89
N GLN A 385 20.72 -16.70 12.16
CA GLN A 385 20.24 -17.99 12.67
C GLN A 385 18.73 -17.99 12.97
N LEU A 386 18.08 -16.83 12.84
CA LEU A 386 16.66 -16.60 13.07
C LEU A 386 15.84 -16.62 11.77
N ASP A 387 16.03 -17.65 10.94
CA ASP A 387 15.13 -17.95 9.80
C ASP A 387 13.65 -18.02 10.21
N PHE A 388 13.41 -18.32 11.49
CA PHE A 388 12.09 -18.32 12.11
C PHE A 388 11.48 -16.91 12.21
N ILE A 389 12.23 -15.83 12.46
CA ILE A 389 11.66 -14.46 12.57
C ILE A 389 11.07 -13.98 11.24
N ARG A 390 11.62 -14.44 10.11
CA ARG A 390 11.03 -14.20 8.79
C ARG A 390 9.70 -14.97 8.61
N LYS A 391 9.52 -16.09 9.32
CA LYS A 391 8.32 -16.96 9.33
C LYS A 391 7.34 -16.69 10.49
N VAL A 392 7.70 -15.87 11.46
CA VAL A 392 6.82 -15.46 12.57
C VAL A 392 5.83 -14.42 12.07
N ASP A 393 4.54 -14.71 12.24
CA ASP A 393 3.47 -13.76 11.94
C ASP A 393 3.69 -12.42 12.66
N PHE A 394 3.39 -11.32 11.95
CA PHE A 394 3.68 -9.94 12.36
C PHE A 394 3.23 -9.61 13.80
N GLU A 395 2.21 -10.31 14.28
CA GLU A 395 1.61 -10.19 15.61
C GLU A 395 2.60 -10.38 16.78
N PHE A 396 3.75 -11.01 16.56
CA PHE A 396 4.73 -11.35 17.61
C PHE A 396 6.09 -10.64 17.48
N LYS A 397 6.31 -9.87 16.41
CA LYS A 397 7.61 -9.22 16.16
C LYS A 397 7.94 -8.12 17.17
N CYS A 398 6.95 -7.48 17.78
CA CYS A 398 7.18 -6.39 18.74
C CYS A 398 7.93 -6.83 20.02
N ALA A 399 7.91 -8.11 20.40
CA ALA A 399 8.67 -8.60 21.55
C ALA A 399 10.17 -8.82 21.24
N LEU A 400 10.52 -8.99 19.95
CA LEU A 400 11.88 -9.22 19.48
C LEU A 400 12.60 -7.92 19.09
N PHE A 401 11.86 -6.92 18.57
CA PHE A 401 12.44 -5.66 18.09
C PHE A 401 12.92 -4.70 19.19
N CYS A 402 12.62 -4.93 20.48
CA CYS A 402 13.29 -4.21 21.55
C CYS A 402 14.81 -4.49 21.63
N TYR A 403 15.31 -5.52 20.92
CA TYR A 403 16.73 -5.89 20.88
C TYR A 403 17.32 -5.94 19.45
N GLN A 404 16.55 -5.59 18.42
CA GLN A 404 16.92 -5.79 17.00
C GLN A 404 16.84 -4.51 16.15
N VAL A 405 17.14 -3.36 16.74
CA VAL A 405 17.96 -2.42 15.97
C VAL A 405 19.33 -3.10 15.98
N HIS A 406 19.69 -3.80 14.93
CA HIS A 406 21.04 -4.32 14.68
C HIS A 406 21.06 -4.55 13.18
N GLU A 407 21.45 -3.47 12.49
CA GLU A 407 22.17 -3.38 11.22
C GLU A 407 21.60 -2.31 10.28
N GLN A 408 22.49 -1.38 9.95
CA GLN A 408 22.34 -0.36 8.94
C GLN A 408 22.61 -0.92 7.54
N SER A 409 22.19 -0.10 6.57
CA SER A 409 22.78 0.07 5.23
C SER A 409 22.36 -0.88 4.11
N ILE A 410 21.60 -0.25 3.22
CA ILE A 410 21.58 -0.49 1.78
C ILE A 410 23.03 -0.59 1.28
N SER A 411 23.36 -1.66 0.56
CA SER A 411 24.39 -1.64 -0.48
C SER A 411 23.70 -1.94 -1.81
N THR A 412 23.67 -0.92 -2.67
CA THR A 412 23.43 -1.03 -4.10
C THR A 412 24.77 -1.28 -4.81
N ARG A 413 24.70 -2.09 -5.88
CA ARG A 413 25.71 -2.43 -6.92
C ARG A 413 26.63 -3.63 -6.63
N GLN A 414 26.43 -4.71 -7.40
CA GLN A 414 27.14 -4.92 -8.66
C GLN A 414 26.39 -5.91 -9.56
N CYS A 415 26.10 -5.49 -10.79
CA CYS A 415 26.10 -6.38 -11.94
C CYS A 415 27.57 -6.66 -12.29
N GLU A 416 27.92 -7.91 -12.57
CA GLU A 416 28.65 -8.39 -13.77
C GLU A 416 29.13 -9.84 -13.52
N GLU A 417 28.83 -10.70 -14.51
CA GLU A 417 29.59 -11.87 -15.03
C GLU A 417 30.04 -12.95 -14.01
N ASP A 418 29.69 -14.24 -14.14
CA ASP A 418 29.70 -15.10 -15.34
C ASP A 418 28.39 -15.88 -15.62
#